data_AF-A0A919XM08-F1
#
_entry.id   AF-A0A919XM08-F1
#
_cell.length_a   1.000
_cell.length_b   1.000
_cell.length_c   1.000
_cell.angle_alpha   90.00
_cell.angle_beta   90.00
_cell.angle_gamma   90.00
#
_symmetry.space_group_name_H-M   'P 1'
#
loop_
_entity.id
_entity.type
_entity.pdbx_description
1 polymer ?
#
loop_
_entity_poly.entity_id
_entity_poly.type
_entity_poly.pdbx_seq_one_letter_code
_entity_poly.pdbx_strand_id
1 'polypeptide(L)' 'MQFTKDSGLVKVWVSLVMAGTYKVEQVPQLYNLKNVVTEVVNGTAV' A
#
# COMPACT_ATOMS: atom_id res chain seq x y z
N MET A 1 -11.59 7.36 8.40
CA MET A 1 -10.58 7.80 7.41
C MET A 1 -10.42 6.69 6.39
N GLN A 2 -10.40 7.03 5.11
CA GLN A 2 -10.23 6.08 4.01
C GLN A 2 -8.97 6.48 3.24
N PHE A 3 -8.00 5.58 3.17
CA PHE A 3 -6.81 5.77 2.34
C PHE A 3 -7.15 5.55 0.88
N THR A 4 -6.48 6.27 -0.01
CA THR A 4 -6.59 6.17 -1.46
C THR A 4 -5.19 6.03 -2.07
N LYS A 5 -5.09 5.65 -3.35
CA LYS A 5 -3.79 5.61 -4.06
C LYS A 5 -3.03 6.94 -4.03
N ASP A 6 -3.75 8.05 -3.86
CA ASP A 6 -3.18 9.39 -3.78
C ASP A 6 -2.69 9.77 -2.38
N SER A 7 -3.02 8.99 -1.36
CA SER A 7 -2.58 9.22 0.02
C SER A 7 -1.06 9.10 0.14
N GLY A 8 -0.42 10.10 0.76
CA GLY A 8 1.04 10.09 0.95
C GLY A 8 1.54 8.84 1.67
N LEU A 9 0.81 8.38 2.69
CA LEU A 9 1.15 7.15 3.42
C LEU A 9 1.09 5.91 2.52
N VAL A 10 0.09 5.80 1.63
CA VAL A 10 -0.02 4.69 0.67
C VAL A 10 1.17 4.71 -0.28
N LYS A 11 1.52 5.88 -0.84
CA LYS A 11 2.67 6.02 -1.75
C LYS A 11 3.99 5.60 -1.10
N VAL A 12 4.23 6.01 0.15
CA VAL A 12 5.42 5.60 0.89
C VAL A 12 5.47 4.09 1.06
N TRP A 13 4.38 3.46 1.50
CA TRP A 13 4.32 2.00 1.66
C TRP A 13 4.49 1.25 0.34
N VAL A 14 3.84 1.70 -0.73
CA VAL A 14 4.01 1.13 -2.07
C VAL A 14 5.46 1.21 -2.50
N SER A 15 6.11 2.38 -2.39
CA SER A 15 7.53 2.54 -2.74
C SER A 15 8.45 1.63 -1.92
N LEU A 16 8.21 1.52 -0.62
CA LEU A 16 8.98 0.64 0.28
C LEU A 16 8.81 -0.84 -0.06
N VAL A 17 7.62 -1.24 -0.47
CA VAL A 17 7.33 -2.62 -0.90
C VAL A 17 7.95 -2.91 -2.27
N MET A 18 7.80 -2.00 -3.23
CA MET A 18 8.40 -2.14 -4.56
C MET A 18 9.94 -2.09 -4.52
N ALA A 19 10.52 -1.37 -3.55
CA ALA A 19 11.96 -1.39 -3.29
C ALA A 19 12.45 -2.68 -2.61
N GLY A 20 11.55 -3.60 -2.24
CA GLY A 20 11.88 -4.84 -1.55
C GLY A 20 12.32 -4.67 -0.08
N THR A 21 12.18 -3.46 0.48
CA THR A 21 12.49 -3.20 1.90
C THR A 21 11.47 -3.85 2.82
N TYR A 22 10.20 -3.89 2.38
CA TYR A 22 9.11 -4.54 3.09
C TYR A 22 8.32 -5.45 2.17
N LYS A 23 7.67 -6.48 2.72
CA LYS A 23 6.65 -7.28 2.03
C LYS A 23 5.27 -6.67 2.26
N VAL A 24 4.34 -6.90 1.32
CA VAL A 24 2.92 -6.52 1.45
C VAL A 24 2.32 -7.06 2.76
N GLU A 25 2.76 -8.22 3.22
CA GLU A 25 2.33 -8.85 4.46
C GLU A 25 2.67 -8.02 5.71
N GLN A 26 3.79 -7.29 5.67
CA GLN A 26 4.29 -6.43 6.74
C GLN A 26 3.61 -5.05 6.78
N VAL A 27 2.79 -4.72 5.77
CA VAL A 27 2.00 -3.48 5.78
C VAL A 27 0.99 -3.59 6.94
N PRO A 28 0.95 -2.62 7.85
CA PRO A 28 0.04 -2.66 8.99
C PRO A 28 -1.41 -2.62 8.52
N GLN A 29 -2.26 -3.41 9.17
CA GLN A 29 -3.69 -3.43 8.92
C GLN A 29 -4.36 -2.22 9.61
N LEU A 30 -4.11 -1.04 9.05
CA LEU A 30 -4.65 0.23 9.51
C LEU A 30 -5.81 0.64 8.59
N TYR A 31 -7.05 0.51 9.06
CA TYR A 31 -8.26 0.73 8.25
C TYR A 31 -8.18 -0.04 6.93
N ASN A 32 -8.16 0.66 5.78
CA ASN A 32 -8.02 0.09 4.45
C ASN A 32 -6.61 0.22 3.85
N LEU A 33 -5.59 0.65 4.62
CA LEU A 33 -4.23 0.89 4.14
C LEU A 33 -3.63 -0.35 3.46
N LYS A 34 -3.65 -1.49 4.16
CA LYS A 34 -3.09 -2.75 3.66
C LYS A 34 -3.75 -3.17 2.36
N ASN A 35 -5.07 -3.05 2.27
CA ASN A 35 -5.83 -3.43 1.08
C ASN A 35 -5.41 -2.55 -0.11
N VAL A 36 -5.40 -1.22 0.07
CA VAL A 36 -5.05 -0.28 -1.01
C VAL A 36 -3.59 -0.46 -1.45
N VAL A 37 -2.65 -0.62 -0.51
CA VAL A 37 -1.25 -0.89 -0.84
C VAL A 37 -1.12 -2.21 -1.61
N THR A 38 -1.84 -3.24 -1.21
CA THR A 38 -1.87 -4.55 -1.90
C THR A 38 -2.44 -4.41 -3.31
N GLU A 39 -3.54 -3.70 -3.49
CA GLU A 39 -4.16 -3.46 -4.81
C GLU A 39 -3.23 -2.69 -5.75
N VAL A 40 -2.54 -1.66 -5.25
CA VAL A 40 -1.59 -0.86 -6.04
C VAL A 40 -0.36 -1.68 -6.42
N VAL A 41 0.21 -2.44 -5.47
CA VAL A 41 1.40 -3.28 -5.72
C VAL A 41 1.09 -4.44 -6.67
N ASN A 42 -0.08 -5.07 -6.55
CA ASN A 42 -0.49 -6.17 -7.41
C ASN A 42 -0.98 -5.71 -8.80
N GLY A 43 -1.08 -4.39 -9.04
CA GLY A 43 -1.51 -3.84 -10.33
C GLY A 43 -3.01 -4.00 -10.62
N THR A 44 -3.83 -4.30 -9.61
CA THR A 44 -5.28 -4.43 -9.75
C THR A 44 -6.01 -3.09 -9.64
N ALA A 45 -5.30 -2.01 -9.31
CA ALA A 45 -5.83 -0.65 -9.32
C ALA A 45 -5.92 -0.12 -10.76
N VAL A 46 -6.98 -0.48 -11.49
CA VAL A 46 -7.35 0.11 -12.78
C VAL A 46 -7.90 1.52 -12.59
#